data_AF-A0A0K1JL54-F1
#
_entry.id   AF-A0A0K1JL54-F1
#
_cell.length_a   1.000
_cell.length_b   1.000
_cell.length_c   1.000
_cell.angle_alpha   90.00
_cell.angle_beta   90.00
_cell.angle_gamma   90.00
#
_symmetry.space_group_name_H-M   'P 1'
#
loop_
_entity.id
_entity.type
_entity.pdbx_description
1 polymer ?
#
loop_
_entity_poly.entity_id
_entity_poly.type
_entity_poly.pdbx_seq_one_letter_code
_entity_poly.pdbx_strand_id
1 'polypeptide(L)' 'MRMSEFWRLMDDEFGASYSRMLARTHMIHALGDLTVDEALEARHKPREVWLAMCADMGVPPERLLGKDVPVRENPKEL' A
#
# COMPACT_ATOMS: atom_id res chain seq x y z
N MET A 1 -6.57 -5.33 5.68
CA MET A 1 -6.21 -3.90 5.81
C MET A 1 -7.34 -3.05 5.28
N ARG A 2 -7.52 -1.86 5.85
CA ARG A 2 -8.42 -0.83 5.31
C ARG A 2 -7.74 -0.12 4.15
N MET A 3 -8.52 0.57 3.30
CA MET A 3 -7.96 1.36 2.19
C MET A 3 -7.00 2.46 2.67
N SER A 4 -7.30 3.12 3.79
CA SER A 4 -6.41 4.12 4.38
C SER A 4 -5.08 3.53 4.86
N GLU A 5 -5.10 2.29 5.34
CA GLU A 5 -3.89 1.58 5.77
C GLU A 5 -3.05 1.16 4.55
N PHE A 6 -3.68 0.69 3.48
CA PHE A 6 -3.01 0.42 2.20
C PHE A 6 -2.24 1.64 1.68
N TRP A 7 -2.91 2.79 1.58
CA TRP A 7 -2.27 4.00 1.08
C TRP A 7 -1.18 4.51 2.02
N ARG A 8 -1.34 4.35 3.34
CA ARG A 8 -0.25 4.63 4.28
C ARG A 8 0.98 3.78 4.00
N LEU A 9 0.81 2.47 3.77
CA LEU A 9 1.93 1.56 3.47
C LEU A 9 2.63 1.94 2.16
N MET A 10 1.84 2.24 1.11
CA MET A 10 2.35 2.72 -0.17
C MET A 10 3.13 4.04 -0.02
N ASP A 11 2.62 4.97 0.78
CA ASP A 11 3.25 6.27 1.02
C ASP A 11 4.50 6.14 1.91
N ASP A 12 4.51 5.22 2.87
CA ASP A 12 5.65 4.97 3.76
C ASP A 12 6.83 4.31 3.04
N GLU A 13 6.56 3.40 2.08
CA GLU A 13 7.60 2.69 1.32
C GLU A 13 8.09 3.50 0.11
N PHE A 14 7.18 4.07 -0.66
CA PHE A 14 7.51 4.71 -1.94
C PHE A 14 7.46 6.24 -1.90
N GLY A 15 6.87 6.84 -0.88
CA GLY A 15 6.63 8.28 -0.78
C GLY A 15 5.33 8.72 -1.46
N ALA A 16 4.64 9.69 -0.86
CA ALA A 16 3.27 10.08 -1.21
C ALA A 16 3.03 10.45 -2.70
N SER A 17 4.01 11.08 -3.35
CA SER A 17 3.88 11.45 -4.77
C SER A 17 4.16 10.28 -5.71
N TYR A 18 5.22 9.51 -5.42
CA TYR A 18 5.63 8.40 -6.27
C TYR A 18 4.69 7.19 -6.12
N SER A 19 4.13 6.96 -4.92
CA SER A 19 3.12 5.93 -4.66
C SER A 19 1.89 6.08 -5.56
N ARG A 20 1.38 7.31 -5.71
CA ARG A 20 0.24 7.62 -6.58
C ARG A 20 0.58 7.54 -8.07
N MET A 21 1.85 7.71 -8.43
CA MET A 21 2.29 7.47 -9.80
C MET A 21 2.39 5.97 -10.09
N LEU A 22 3.04 5.21 -9.21
CA LEU A 22 3.13 3.76 -9.34
C LEU A 22 1.74 3.13 -9.43
N ALA A 23 0.80 3.60 -8.61
CA ALA A 23 -0.53 3.02 -8.57
C ALA A 23 -1.28 3.07 -9.91
N ARG A 24 -1.03 4.12 -10.72
CA ARG A 24 -1.66 4.32 -12.04
C ARG A 24 -0.84 3.76 -13.22
N THR A 25 0.44 3.43 -13.03
CA THR A 25 1.33 3.07 -14.15
C THR A 25 1.95 1.69 -14.05
N HIS A 26 2.15 1.16 -12.84
CA HIS A 26 2.83 -0.12 -12.66
C HIS A 26 1.82 -1.25 -12.80
N MET A 27 1.99 -2.09 -13.82
CA MET A 27 1.18 -3.29 -14.04
C MET A 27 1.70 -4.43 -13.17
N ILE A 28 0.81 -5.04 -12.39
CA ILE A 28 1.11 -6.15 -11.49
C ILE A 28 0.70 -7.45 -12.19
N HIS A 29 1.69 -8.22 -12.63
CA HIS A 29 1.44 -9.42 -13.44
C HIS A 29 0.61 -10.46 -12.69
N ALA A 30 0.86 -10.62 -11.38
CA ALA A 30 0.14 -11.55 -10.51
C ALA A 30 -1.36 -11.23 -10.37
N LEU A 31 -1.79 -10.02 -10.75
CA LEU A 31 -3.19 -9.58 -10.73
C LEU A 31 -3.81 -9.52 -12.13
N GLY A 32 -3.19 -10.16 -13.12
CA GLY A 32 -3.67 -10.18 -14.49
C GLY A 32 -3.27 -8.94 -15.29
N ASP A 33 -2.05 -8.44 -15.07
CA ASP A 33 -1.49 -7.25 -15.72
C ASP A 33 -2.27 -5.96 -15.46
N LEU A 34 -2.95 -5.90 -14.31
CA LEU A 34 -3.68 -4.72 -13.84
C LEU A 34 -2.75 -3.79 -13.06
N THR A 35 -2.98 -2.49 -13.20
CA THR A 35 -2.41 -1.50 -12.27
C THR A 35 -3.03 -1.62 -10.87
N VAL A 36 -2.45 -0.95 -9.87
CA VAL A 36 -3.03 -0.90 -8.52
C VAL A 36 -4.44 -0.32 -8.56
N ASP A 37 -4.64 0.79 -9.27
CA ASP A 37 -5.94 1.44 -9.35
C ASP A 37 -6.98 0.52 -10.02
N GLU A 38 -6.63 -0.11 -11.15
CA GLU A 38 -7.50 -1.07 -11.84
C GLU A 38 -7.79 -2.31 -10.98
N ALA A 39 -6.80 -2.85 -10.26
CA ALA A 39 -7.00 -4.00 -9.39
C ALA A 39 -7.96 -3.67 -8.23
N LEU A 40 -7.83 -2.48 -7.63
CA LEU A 40 -8.73 -2.03 -6.58
C LEU A 40 -10.16 -1.81 -7.12
N GLU A 41 -10.31 -1.26 -8.32
CA GLU A 41 -11.61 -1.13 -9.01
C GLU A 41 -12.23 -2.50 -9.35
N ALA A 42 -11.41 -3.46 -9.78
CA ALA A 42 -11.78 -4.86 -10.00
C ALA A 42 -12.08 -5.64 -8.70
N ARG A 43 -12.10 -4.95 -7.55
CA ARG A 43 -12.42 -5.48 -6.22
C ARG A 43 -11.41 -6.48 -5.66
N HIS A 44 -10.16 -6.47 -6.14
CA HIS A 44 -9.08 -7.12 -5.40
C HIS A 44 -8.97 -6.49 -4.01
N LYS A 45 -8.68 -7.33 -3.00
CA LYS A 45 -8.57 -6.83 -1.63
C LYS A 45 -7.31 -5.97 -1.53
N PRO A 46 -7.32 -4.82 -0.84
CA PRO A 46 -6.12 -3.97 -0.74
C PRO A 46 -4.89 -4.70 -0.18
N ARG A 47 -5.09 -5.69 0.71
CA ARG A 47 -4.00 -6.53 1.22
C ARG A 47 -3.33 -7.36 0.12
N GLU A 48 -4.13 -7.90 -0.80
CA GLU A 48 -3.64 -8.71 -1.91
C GLU A 48 -2.84 -7.83 -2.88
N VAL A 49 -3.39 -6.67 -3.23
CA VAL A 49 -2.71 -5.68 -4.09
C VAL A 49 -1.39 -5.22 -3.48
N TRP A 50 -1.37 -4.94 -2.17
CA TRP A 50 -0.14 -4.56 -1.47
C TRP A 50 0.93 -5.66 -1.52
N LEU A 51 0.55 -6.90 -1.23
CA LEU A 51 1.50 -8.02 -1.22
C LEU A 51 2.06 -8.30 -2.62
N ALA A 52 1.23 -8.22 -3.65
CA ALA A 52 1.66 -8.39 -5.04
C ALA A 52 2.61 -7.25 -5.47
N MET A 53 2.25 -6.00 -5.17
CA MET A 53 3.12 -4.84 -5.40
C MET A 53 4.47 -4.97 -4.68
N CYS A 54 4.46 -5.44 -3.43
CA CYS A 54 5.69 -5.67 -2.67
C CYS A 54 6.57 -6.75 -3.30
N ALA A 55 5.96 -7.83 -3.81
CA ALA A 55 6.68 -8.89 -4.50
C ALA A 55 7.34 -8.36 -5.78
N ASP A 56 6.62 -7.59 -6.59
CA ASP A 56 7.13 -7.05 -7.86
C ASP A 56 8.22 -5.99 -7.64
N MET A 57 8.09 -5.16 -6.61
CA MET A 57 9.06 -4.11 -6.27
C MET A 57 10.24 -4.60 -5.41
N GLY A 58 10.23 -5.86 -4.97
CA GLY A 58 11.27 -6.41 -4.10
C GLY A 58 11.29 -5.81 -2.69
N VAL A 59 10.11 -5.42 -2.17
CA VAL A 59 9.98 -4.91 -0.80
C VAL A 59 10.22 -6.06 0.19
N PRO A 60 11.15 -5.91 1.15
CA PRO A 60 11.51 -7.00 2.03
C PRO A 60 10.41 -7.30 3.08
N PRO A 61 10.30 -8.56 3.57
CA PRO A 61 9.21 -9.00 4.44
C PRO A 61 9.03 -8.16 5.72
N GLU A 62 10.11 -7.69 6.30
CA GLU A 62 10.12 -6.86 7.51
C GLU A 62 9.45 -5.49 7.33
N ARG A 63 9.20 -5.05 6.08
CA ARG A 63 8.54 -3.76 5.77
C ARG A 63 7.09 -3.89 5.35
N LEU A 64 6.56 -5.11 5.23
CA LEU A 64 5.19 -5.34 4.75
C LEU A 64 4.10 -4.73 5.66
N LEU A 65 4.42 -4.49 6.93
CA LEU A 65 3.52 -3.84 7.91
C LEU A 65 3.75 -2.33 8.02
N GLY A 66 4.71 -1.79 7.26
CA GLY A 66 5.14 -0.40 7.32
C GLY A 66 5.95 -0.11 8.59
N LYS A 67 6.26 1.17 8.78
CA LYS A 67 6.98 1.62 9.98
C LYS A 67 6.03 1.60 11.19
N ASP A 68 6.58 1.30 12.37
CA ASP A 68 5.86 1.46 13.63
C ASP A 68 5.45 2.93 13.79
N VAL A 69 4.14 3.16 13.87
CA VAL A 69 3.60 4.48 14.15
C VAL A 69 3.46 4.57 15.67
N PRO A 70 4.18 5.47 16.36
CA PRO A 70 3.95 5.66 17.78
C PRO A 70 2.49 6.02 18.01
N VAL A 71 1.87 5.39 19.00
CA VAL A 71 0.49 5.71 19.39
C VAL A 71 0.46 7.20 19.68
N ARG A 72 -0.30 7.96 18.87
CA ARG A 72 -0.58 9.36 19.18
C ARG A 72 -1.37 9.36 20.49
N GLU A 73 -0.72 9.71 21.59
CA GLU A 73 -1.44 10.02 22.82
C GLU A 73 -2.44 11.12 22.47
N ASN A 74 -3.70 10.87 22.82
CA ASN A 74 -4.80 11.80 22.55
C ASN A 74 -4.95 12.64 23.82
N PRO A 75 -4.48 13.90 23.86
CA PRO A 75 -4.64 14.74 25.04
C PRO A 75 -6.09 15.23 25.08
N LYS A 76 -6.99 14.36 25.51
CA LYS A 76 -8.33 14.72 25.94
C LYS A 76 -8.62 13.98 27.23
N GLU A 77 -8.37 14.68 28.33
CA GLU A 77 -9.28 14.86 29.49
C GLU A 77 -8.47 15.44 30.67
N LEU A 78 -8.43 16.78 30.73
CA LEU A 78 -8.32 17.57 31.98
C LEU A 78 -9.51 18.52 32.01
#